data_AF-A0A857DJK7-F1
#
_entry.id   AF-A0A857DJK7-F1
#
_cell.length_a   1.000
_cell.length_b   1.000
_cell.length_c   1.000
_cell.angle_alpha   90.00
_cell.angle_beta   90.00
_cell.angle_gamma   90.00
#
_symmetry.space_group_name_H-M   'P 1'
#
loop_
_entity.id
_entity.type
_entity.pdbx_description
1 polymer ?
#
loop_
_entity_poly.entity_id
_entity_poly.type
_entity_poly.pdbx_seq_one_letter_code
_entity_poly.pdbx_strand_id
1 'polypeptide(L)'
;MSKIHLKKLFLFMFIGSLLIALLFSFKGRQMDVQQFLPSMLSNAQEFKAIETHPLTYAGYKNINGQDTLQGYVVFGQGNGYGGPVSVLTATDPNGNILKVQVVGYATETPSYIHSVLSGDFLKQFTGKSVDEPLEIGQDIDKVTSATLSSRGITNAVRQASHGLGKNQLALNISEPSGNINLGIKEIGLALLILATIIGVRLKIAKLRWLVIICSIFFTGFWFNCSISLANIASGLMGFFPAFKQNLFWYILIVGIPLIIFLSGKNLYCYWLCPFGGIQEILAKIGGGKLKCNHNIGTWLQKIKYMLVWIVLILSFCFKSPSVGGSYEPFGVLFGFQGVSVQWILLSIILVVSLFIRRFWCLYFCPVGVINEIIMKARRFVNSLFPKKQEQGILTNKGRSL
;
A
#
# COMPACT_ATOMS: atom_id res chain seq x y z
N MET A 1 -5.11 -42.56 5.51
CA MET A 1 -4.56 -41.27 5.99
C MET A 1 -5.61 -40.58 6.87
N SER A 2 -5.33 -40.25 8.14
CA SER A 2 -6.35 -39.65 9.02
C SER A 2 -6.78 -38.26 8.51
N LYS A 3 -8.03 -37.85 8.75
CA LYS A 3 -8.56 -36.51 8.38
C LYS A 3 -7.67 -35.36 8.90
N ILE A 4 -6.88 -35.60 9.95
CA ILE A 4 -5.92 -34.64 10.52
C ILE A 4 -4.66 -34.52 9.66
N HIS A 5 -4.09 -35.63 9.22
CA HIS A 5 -2.92 -35.63 8.33
C HIS A 5 -3.25 -34.98 6.98
N LEU A 6 -4.43 -35.23 6.44
CA LEU A 6 -4.86 -34.63 5.18
C LEU A 6 -4.99 -33.10 5.28
N LYS A 7 -5.57 -32.58 6.38
CA LYS A 7 -5.65 -31.12 6.63
C LYS A 7 -4.29 -30.47 6.80
N LYS A 8 -3.35 -31.13 7.49
CA LYS A 8 -1.97 -30.63 7.64
C LYS A 8 -1.23 -30.62 6.30
N LEU A 9 -1.42 -31.65 5.48
CA LEU A 9 -0.85 -31.73 4.13
C LEU A 9 -1.36 -30.59 3.24
N PHE A 10 -2.68 -30.38 3.19
CA PHE A 10 -3.24 -29.24 2.46
C PHE A 10 -2.66 -27.91 2.95
N LEU A 11 -2.65 -27.67 4.26
CA LEU A 11 -2.08 -26.43 4.81
C LEU A 11 -0.62 -26.24 4.38
N PHE A 12 0.19 -27.30 4.39
CA PHE A 12 1.57 -27.24 3.94
C PHE A 12 1.69 -26.92 2.45
N MET A 13 0.86 -27.53 1.59
CA MET A 13 0.81 -27.20 0.15
C MET A 13 0.37 -25.75 -0.10
N PHE A 14 -0.63 -25.26 0.64
CA PHE A 14 -1.11 -23.88 0.56
C PHE A 14 -0.01 -22.88 0.95
N ILE A 15 0.74 -23.14 2.03
CA ILE A 15 1.85 -22.28 2.44
C ILE A 15 3.03 -22.40 1.46
N GLY A 16 3.37 -23.61 1.03
CA GLY A 16 4.48 -23.88 0.10
C GLY A 16 4.28 -23.18 -1.25
N SER A 17 3.08 -23.27 -1.83
CA SER A 17 2.74 -22.55 -3.08
C SER A 17 2.84 -21.03 -2.93
N LEU A 18 2.42 -20.48 -1.77
CA LEU A 18 2.52 -19.05 -1.50
C LEU A 18 3.98 -18.59 -1.36
N LEU A 19 4.83 -19.41 -0.72
CA LEU A 19 6.27 -19.16 -0.64
C LEU A 19 6.95 -19.23 -2.01
N ILE A 20 6.61 -20.23 -2.84
CA ILE A 20 7.15 -20.35 -4.20
C ILE A 20 6.76 -19.13 -5.04
N ALA A 21 5.49 -18.72 -5.00
CA ALA A 21 5.02 -17.55 -5.72
C ALA A 21 5.72 -16.26 -5.22
N LEU A 22 5.92 -16.14 -3.90
CA LEU A 22 6.65 -15.02 -3.31
C LEU A 22 8.11 -14.97 -3.78
N LEU A 23 8.81 -16.11 -3.78
CA LEU A 23 10.19 -16.20 -4.30
C LEU A 23 10.26 -15.83 -5.78
N PHE A 24 9.29 -16.28 -6.59
CA PHE A 24 9.19 -15.89 -8.00
C PHE A 24 9.01 -14.37 -8.17
N SER A 25 8.33 -13.71 -7.23
CA SER A 25 8.08 -12.27 -7.30
C SER A 25 9.35 -11.41 -7.23
N PHE A 26 10.40 -11.90 -6.56
CA PHE A 26 11.68 -11.21 -6.45
C PHE A 26 12.52 -11.23 -7.75
N LYS A 27 12.15 -12.08 -8.73
CA LYS A 27 12.83 -12.08 -10.03
C LYS A 27 12.48 -10.79 -10.79
N GLY A 28 13.45 -9.91 -11.03
CA GLY A 28 13.25 -8.60 -11.68
C GLY A 28 12.52 -8.70 -13.03
N ARG A 29 11.77 -7.64 -13.38
CA ARG A 29 11.15 -7.47 -14.70
C ARG A 29 12.14 -6.68 -15.57
N GLN A 30 12.74 -7.31 -16.57
CA GLN A 30 13.51 -6.59 -17.57
C GLN A 30 12.55 -5.72 -18.40
N MET A 31 12.82 -4.42 -18.45
CA MET A 31 12.10 -3.49 -19.30
C MET A 31 13.01 -3.09 -20.45
N ASP A 32 12.52 -3.22 -21.67
CA ASP A 32 13.19 -2.68 -22.84
C ASP A 32 12.88 -1.17 -22.95
N VAL A 33 13.88 -0.38 -22.58
CA VAL A 33 13.82 1.09 -22.56
C VAL A 33 14.05 1.67 -23.96
N GLN A 34 14.72 0.93 -24.86
CA GLN A 34 15.19 1.46 -26.14
C GLN A 34 14.05 1.93 -27.04
N GLN A 35 12.91 1.24 -27.01
CA GLN A 35 11.71 1.60 -27.77
C GLN A 35 11.15 3.01 -27.44
N PHE A 36 11.44 3.54 -26.25
CA PHE A 36 10.91 4.84 -25.82
C PHE A 36 11.84 6.00 -26.16
N LEU A 37 13.13 5.75 -26.40
CA LEU A 37 14.15 6.78 -26.58
C LEU A 37 13.80 7.80 -27.69
N PRO A 38 13.37 7.40 -28.91
CA PRO A 38 13.04 8.34 -29.97
C PRO A 38 11.88 9.27 -29.61
N SER A 39 10.93 8.80 -28.78
CA SER A 39 9.79 9.59 -28.32
C SER A 39 10.14 10.58 -27.21
N MET A 40 11.29 10.39 -26.54
CA MET A 40 11.77 11.24 -25.45
C MET A 40 12.61 12.41 -25.96
N LEU A 41 13.45 12.19 -26.98
CA LEU A 41 14.25 13.21 -27.65
C LEU A 41 14.06 13.12 -29.17
N SER A 42 13.02 13.78 -29.70
CA SER A 42 12.69 13.73 -31.14
C SER A 42 13.77 14.33 -32.05
N ASN A 43 14.66 15.16 -31.49
CA ASN A 43 15.72 15.84 -32.24
C ASN A 43 17.00 14.98 -32.34
N ALA A 44 17.11 13.87 -31.60
CA ALA A 44 18.25 12.96 -31.65
C ALA A 44 18.02 11.84 -32.66
N GLN A 45 19.07 11.45 -33.38
CA GLN A 45 19.10 10.37 -34.36
C GLN A 45 19.75 9.10 -33.81
N GLU A 46 20.74 9.25 -32.93
CA GLU A 46 21.46 8.14 -32.31
C GLU A 46 21.43 8.26 -30.78
N PHE A 47 21.34 7.14 -30.08
CA PHE A 47 21.38 7.08 -28.62
C PHE A 47 22.50 6.15 -28.16
N LYS A 48 23.40 6.65 -27.31
CA LYS A 48 24.51 5.88 -26.72
C LYS A 48 24.31 5.78 -25.22
N ALA A 49 24.37 4.58 -24.66
CA ALA A 49 24.37 4.39 -23.21
C ALA A 49 25.70 4.88 -22.64
N ILE A 50 25.65 5.81 -21.68
CA ILE A 50 26.84 6.45 -21.10
C ILE A 50 27.03 6.11 -19.62
N GLU A 51 25.99 5.69 -18.93
CA GLU A 51 26.03 5.34 -17.51
C GLU A 51 25.00 4.23 -17.23
N THR A 52 25.26 3.41 -16.22
CA THR A 52 24.37 2.31 -15.80
C THR A 52 23.66 2.58 -14.47
N HIS A 53 24.15 3.55 -13.68
CA HIS A 53 23.61 3.88 -12.36
C HIS A 53 23.48 5.40 -12.11
N PRO A 54 22.32 6.02 -12.40
CA PRO A 54 21.17 5.44 -13.12
C PRO A 54 21.46 5.24 -14.62
N LEU A 55 20.74 4.30 -15.26
CA LEU A 55 20.87 4.05 -16.68
C LEU A 55 20.59 5.32 -17.49
N THR A 56 21.59 5.80 -18.20
CA THR A 56 21.55 7.08 -18.92
C THR A 56 21.97 6.91 -20.37
N TYR A 57 21.18 7.50 -21.27
CA TYR A 57 21.47 7.58 -22.70
C TYR A 57 21.75 9.02 -23.10
N ALA A 58 22.82 9.26 -23.83
CA ALA A 58 23.07 10.51 -24.53
C ALA A 58 22.50 10.44 -25.96
N GLY A 59 21.72 11.44 -26.34
CA GLY A 59 21.14 11.57 -27.68
C GLY A 59 21.98 12.51 -28.55
N TYR A 60 22.35 12.05 -29.75
CA TYR A 60 23.16 12.80 -30.70
C TYR A 60 22.40 13.04 -32.00
N LYS A 61 22.67 14.19 -32.63
CA LYS A 61 22.26 14.50 -34.00
C LYS A 61 23.50 14.78 -34.82
N ASN A 62 23.65 14.12 -35.95
CA ASN A 62 24.76 14.40 -36.84
C ASN A 62 24.44 15.68 -37.64
N ILE A 63 25.27 16.71 -37.47
CA ILE A 63 25.18 17.96 -38.23
C ILE A 63 26.52 18.14 -38.92
N ASN A 64 26.53 18.12 -40.25
CA ASN A 64 27.74 18.31 -41.07
C ASN A 64 28.91 17.36 -40.70
N GLY A 65 28.61 16.12 -40.33
CA GLY A 65 29.64 15.13 -39.95
C GLY A 65 30.11 15.22 -38.50
N GLN A 66 29.59 16.15 -37.69
CA GLN A 66 29.86 16.24 -36.26
C GLN A 66 28.63 15.83 -35.44
N ASP A 67 28.83 14.90 -34.51
CA ASP A 67 27.79 14.47 -33.57
C ASP A 67 27.59 15.55 -32.52
N THR A 68 26.45 16.24 -32.60
CA THR A 68 26.09 17.30 -31.64
C THR A 68 25.15 16.74 -30.59
N LEU A 69 25.53 16.84 -29.32
CA LEU A 69 24.70 16.41 -28.19
C LEU A 69 23.39 17.19 -28.16
N GLN A 70 22.26 16.48 -28.18
CA GLN A 70 20.92 17.05 -28.12
C GLN A 70 20.33 17.02 -26.71
N GLY A 71 20.85 16.15 -25.84
CA GLY A 71 20.38 15.98 -24.47
C GLY A 71 20.54 14.56 -23.95
N TYR A 72 19.93 14.30 -22.80
CA TYR A 72 20.03 13.00 -22.11
C TYR A 72 18.65 12.41 -21.85
N VAL A 73 18.55 11.09 -21.87
CA VAL A 73 17.39 10.32 -21.40
C VAL A 73 17.84 9.42 -20.25
N VAL A 74 17.26 9.65 -19.07
CA VAL A 74 17.70 8.99 -17.84
C VAL A 74 16.57 8.17 -17.26
N PHE A 75 16.87 6.92 -16.90
CA PHE A 75 15.94 6.02 -16.23
C PHE A 75 15.92 6.28 -14.73
N GLY A 76 14.72 6.37 -14.17
CA GLY A 76 14.52 6.49 -12.72
C GLY A 76 13.47 5.50 -12.22
N GLN A 77 13.60 5.08 -10.97
CA GLN A 77 12.65 4.21 -10.31
C GLN A 77 12.29 4.70 -8.91
N GLY A 78 11.01 4.62 -8.55
CA GLY A 78 10.51 4.96 -7.22
C GLY A 78 9.33 4.09 -6.82
N ASN A 79 9.08 3.95 -5.51
CA ASN A 79 7.97 3.13 -5.01
C ASN A 79 6.69 3.96 -4.87
N GLY A 80 5.65 3.58 -5.63
CA GLY A 80 4.30 4.12 -5.55
C GLY A 80 3.38 3.34 -4.60
N TYR A 81 2.06 3.47 -4.77
CA TYR A 81 1.07 2.72 -3.95
C TYR A 81 1.15 1.21 -4.24
N GLY A 82 1.27 0.86 -5.51
CA GLY A 82 1.18 -0.51 -5.98
C GLY A 82 2.52 -1.24 -6.10
N GLY A 83 3.64 -0.53 -5.97
CA GLY A 83 4.98 -1.10 -6.13
C GLY A 83 5.92 -0.16 -6.89
N PRO A 84 6.99 -0.67 -7.51
CA PRO A 84 7.94 0.16 -8.23
C PRO A 84 7.31 0.77 -9.49
N VAL A 85 7.55 2.06 -9.68
CA VAL A 85 7.18 2.86 -10.84
C VAL A 85 8.46 3.34 -11.52
N SER A 86 8.56 3.12 -12.82
CA SER A 86 9.71 3.46 -13.65
C SER A 86 9.38 4.63 -14.57
N VAL A 87 10.29 5.60 -14.65
CA VAL A 87 10.16 6.80 -15.47
C VAL A 87 11.38 6.98 -16.36
N LEU A 88 11.17 7.63 -17.50
CA LEU A 88 12.22 8.24 -18.29
C LEU A 88 12.11 9.76 -18.17
N THR A 89 13.24 10.39 -17.91
CA THR A 89 13.38 11.83 -17.84
C THR A 89 14.29 12.29 -18.96
N ALA A 90 13.76 13.03 -19.92
CA ALA A 90 14.54 13.68 -20.96
C ALA A 90 14.95 15.08 -20.50
N THR A 91 16.21 15.43 -20.77
CA THR A 91 16.80 16.72 -20.42
C THR A 91 17.50 17.32 -21.63
N ASP A 92 17.65 18.63 -21.65
CA ASP A 92 18.58 19.31 -22.54
C ASP A 92 20.04 19.08 -22.10
N PRO A 93 21.05 19.49 -22.88
CA PRO A 93 22.46 19.32 -22.49
C PRO A 93 22.86 20.04 -21.21
N ASN A 94 22.09 21.04 -20.77
CA ASN A 94 22.35 21.83 -19.57
C ASN A 94 21.68 21.23 -18.31
N GLY A 95 20.85 20.19 -18.46
CA GLY A 95 20.14 19.55 -17.36
C GLY A 95 18.76 20.13 -17.07
N ASN A 96 18.15 20.88 -17.98
CA ASN A 96 16.73 21.27 -17.84
C ASN A 96 15.84 20.14 -18.33
N ILE A 97 14.84 19.76 -17.55
CA ILE A 97 13.90 18.68 -17.88
C ILE A 97 13.00 19.11 -19.04
N LEU A 98 13.07 18.39 -20.16
CA LEU A 98 12.21 18.61 -21.32
C LEU A 98 10.91 17.84 -21.20
N LYS A 99 10.99 16.57 -20.78
CA LYS A 99 9.85 15.65 -20.78
C LYS A 99 10.04 14.53 -19.77
N VAL A 100 8.96 14.17 -19.08
CA VAL A 100 8.88 12.99 -18.24
C VAL A 100 7.86 12.03 -18.82
N GLN A 101 8.20 10.74 -18.89
CA GLN A 101 7.29 9.69 -19.30
C GLN A 101 7.35 8.52 -18.32
N VAL A 102 6.20 8.09 -17.84
CA VAL A 102 6.10 6.88 -17.01
C VAL A 102 6.06 5.66 -17.95
N VAL A 103 7.08 4.81 -17.86
CA VAL A 103 7.29 3.66 -18.75
C VAL A 103 7.05 2.32 -18.07
N GLY A 104 6.99 2.28 -16.74
CA GLY A 104 6.69 1.07 -15.99
C GLY A 104 5.79 1.36 -14.81
N TYR A 105 4.52 0.97 -14.89
CA TYR A 105 3.53 1.19 -13.83
C TYR A 105 2.53 0.03 -13.70
N ALA A 106 2.83 -1.12 -14.28
CA ALA A 106 1.92 -2.29 -14.25
C ALA A 106 1.67 -2.84 -12.82
N THR A 107 2.43 -2.38 -11.84
CA THR A 107 2.24 -2.68 -10.42
C THR A 107 1.27 -1.72 -9.75
N GLU A 108 0.99 -0.55 -10.33
CA GLU A 108 0.08 0.47 -9.79
C GLU A 108 -1.39 0.09 -9.93
N THR A 109 -2.22 0.75 -9.13
CA THR A 109 -3.68 0.61 -9.23
C THR A 109 -4.17 1.41 -10.44
N PRO A 110 -4.93 0.81 -11.39
CA PRO A 110 -5.30 1.47 -12.64
C PRO A 110 -5.97 2.83 -12.47
N SER A 111 -6.85 2.97 -11.48
CA SER A 111 -7.54 4.23 -11.19
C SER A 111 -6.59 5.32 -10.66
N TYR A 112 -5.62 4.94 -9.83
CA TYR A 112 -4.66 5.86 -9.23
C TYR A 112 -3.69 6.37 -10.29
N ILE A 113 -3.12 5.46 -11.09
CA ILE A 113 -2.19 5.84 -12.16
C ILE A 113 -2.90 6.64 -13.25
N HIS A 114 -4.12 6.28 -13.63
CA HIS A 114 -4.90 7.08 -14.58
C HIS A 114 -5.08 8.50 -14.09
N SER A 115 -5.47 8.69 -12.82
CA SER A 115 -5.64 10.03 -12.23
C SER A 115 -4.36 10.87 -12.28
N VAL A 116 -3.19 10.23 -12.17
CA VAL A 116 -1.89 10.91 -12.28
C VAL A 116 -1.51 11.22 -13.72
N LEU A 117 -1.74 10.28 -14.65
CA LEU A 117 -1.35 10.40 -16.05
C LEU A 117 -2.32 11.25 -16.91
N SER A 118 -3.59 11.31 -16.54
CA SER A 118 -4.61 12.06 -17.28
C SER A 118 -4.60 13.57 -16.98
N GLY A 119 -3.91 13.99 -15.92
CA GLY A 119 -3.82 15.39 -15.51
C GLY A 119 -2.51 16.05 -15.91
N ASP A 120 -2.29 17.27 -15.42
CA ASP A 120 -1.07 18.05 -15.67
C ASP A 120 0.09 17.72 -14.73
N PHE A 121 -0.02 16.64 -13.94
CA PHE A 121 0.98 16.27 -12.93
C PHE A 121 2.39 16.14 -13.52
N LEU A 122 2.54 15.46 -14.66
CA LEU A 122 3.86 15.28 -15.29
C LEU A 122 4.42 16.56 -15.91
N LYS A 123 3.57 17.55 -16.23
CA LYS A 123 4.02 18.82 -16.81
C LYS A 123 4.73 19.70 -15.80
N GLN A 124 4.50 19.48 -14.50
CA GLN A 124 5.16 20.21 -13.42
C GLN A 124 6.68 20.00 -13.40
N PHE A 125 7.17 18.92 -14.00
CA PHE A 125 8.61 18.63 -14.12
C PHE A 125 9.27 19.37 -15.29
N THR A 126 8.51 19.73 -16.33
CA THR A 126 9.08 20.38 -17.52
C THR A 126 9.61 21.77 -17.17
N GLY A 127 10.84 22.05 -17.58
CA GLY A 127 11.55 23.31 -17.33
C GLY A 127 12.31 23.35 -16.01
N LYS A 128 12.11 22.38 -15.10
CA LYS A 128 12.88 22.29 -13.86
C LYS A 128 14.31 21.83 -14.12
N SER A 129 15.24 22.31 -13.32
CA SER A 129 16.65 21.89 -13.37
C SER A 129 16.88 20.58 -12.61
N VAL A 130 17.90 19.83 -13.02
CA VAL A 130 18.25 18.53 -12.44
C VAL A 130 18.78 18.56 -11.00
N ASP A 131 19.10 19.75 -10.47
CA ASP A 131 19.54 20.00 -9.10
C ASP A 131 18.43 20.53 -8.18
N GLU A 132 17.22 20.74 -8.70
CA GLU A 132 16.06 21.10 -7.88
C GLU A 132 15.63 19.95 -6.95
N PRO A 133 15.04 20.24 -5.77
CA PRO A 133 14.66 19.20 -4.79
C PRO A 133 13.69 18.13 -5.30
N LEU A 134 12.73 18.51 -6.16
CA LEU A 134 11.69 17.63 -6.70
C LEU A 134 10.99 16.84 -5.57
N GLU A 135 10.26 17.57 -4.72
CA GLU A 135 9.56 17.08 -3.54
C GLU A 135 8.06 17.39 -3.57
N ILE A 136 7.27 16.36 -3.24
CA ILE A 136 5.83 16.48 -3.11
C ILE A 136 5.46 17.42 -1.94
N GLY A 137 4.68 18.45 -2.24
CA GLY A 137 4.19 19.44 -1.29
C GLY A 137 5.17 20.59 -1.01
N GLN A 138 6.32 20.62 -1.71
CA GLN A 138 7.22 21.75 -1.73
C GLN A 138 7.18 22.41 -3.11
N ASP A 139 7.73 21.73 -4.12
CA ASP A 139 7.87 22.25 -5.48
C ASP A 139 7.15 21.38 -6.53
N ILE A 140 6.53 20.27 -6.09
CA ILE A 140 5.64 19.43 -6.90
C ILE A 140 4.32 19.20 -6.16
N ASP A 141 3.20 19.53 -6.80
CA ASP A 141 1.86 19.29 -6.27
C ASP A 141 1.45 17.82 -6.40
N LYS A 142 0.91 17.25 -5.33
CA LYS A 142 0.36 15.88 -5.33
C LYS A 142 -0.98 15.81 -6.05
N VAL A 143 -1.29 14.63 -6.60
CA VAL A 143 -2.64 14.30 -7.04
C VAL A 143 -3.46 13.82 -5.85
N THR A 144 -4.65 14.41 -5.69
CA THR A 144 -5.62 14.03 -4.64
C THR A 144 -5.94 12.54 -4.73
N SER A 145 -5.97 11.86 -3.58
CA SER A 145 -6.22 10.41 -3.46
C SER A 145 -5.17 9.48 -4.11
N ALA A 146 -4.21 9.99 -4.87
CA ALA A 146 -3.11 9.23 -5.49
C ALA A 146 -1.72 9.66 -4.97
N THR A 147 -1.65 10.12 -3.71
CA THR A 147 -0.44 10.73 -3.12
C THR A 147 0.79 9.81 -3.12
N LEU A 148 0.61 8.51 -2.83
CA LEU A 148 1.71 7.55 -2.85
C LEU A 148 2.24 7.31 -4.27
N SER A 149 1.34 7.20 -5.26
CA SER A 149 1.71 7.06 -6.67
C SER A 149 2.40 8.32 -7.20
N SER A 150 1.86 9.53 -6.93
CA SER A 150 2.51 10.81 -7.26
C SER A 150 3.92 10.88 -6.67
N ARG A 151 4.07 10.54 -5.39
CA ARG A 151 5.37 10.55 -4.72
C ARG A 151 6.35 9.52 -5.29
N GLY A 152 5.87 8.33 -5.66
CA GLY A 152 6.67 7.31 -6.31
C GLY A 152 7.25 7.82 -7.64
N ILE A 153 6.42 8.48 -8.46
CA ILE A 153 6.85 9.11 -9.72
C ILE A 153 7.81 10.25 -9.46
N THR A 154 7.51 11.16 -8.53
CA THR A 154 8.42 12.27 -8.17
C THR A 154 9.78 11.75 -7.70
N ASN A 155 9.81 10.70 -6.85
CA ASN A 155 11.06 10.07 -6.41
C ASN A 155 11.84 9.45 -7.59
N ALA A 156 11.14 8.84 -8.54
CA ALA A 156 11.76 8.27 -9.74
C ALA A 156 12.37 9.37 -10.63
N VAL A 157 11.65 10.47 -10.85
CA VAL A 157 12.16 11.63 -11.62
C VAL A 157 13.33 12.27 -10.90
N ARG A 158 13.28 12.44 -9.58
CA ARG A 158 14.41 12.96 -8.79
C ARG A 158 15.63 12.06 -8.91
N GLN A 159 15.47 10.75 -8.76
CA GLN A 159 16.59 9.81 -8.88
C GLN A 159 17.26 9.92 -10.27
N ALA A 160 16.45 10.00 -11.33
CA ALA A 160 16.95 10.19 -12.69
C ALA A 160 17.67 11.55 -12.84
N SER A 161 17.04 12.63 -12.39
CA SER A 161 17.55 13.99 -12.55
C SER A 161 18.83 14.23 -11.75
N HIS A 162 18.80 13.94 -10.44
CA HIS A 162 19.97 14.07 -9.57
C HIS A 162 21.12 13.16 -10.01
N GLY A 163 20.80 11.96 -10.50
CA GLY A 163 21.81 11.03 -11.04
C GLY A 163 22.54 11.61 -12.23
N LEU A 164 21.82 12.24 -13.17
CA LEU A 164 22.43 12.96 -14.29
C LEU A 164 23.27 14.15 -13.83
N GLY A 165 22.71 14.99 -12.96
CA GLY A 165 23.40 16.18 -12.48
C GLY A 165 24.72 15.87 -11.78
N LYS A 166 24.75 14.80 -10.97
CA LYS A 166 25.97 14.34 -10.27
C LYS A 166 26.97 13.68 -11.22
N ASN A 167 26.51 12.74 -12.06
CA ASN A 167 27.43 11.88 -12.82
C ASN A 167 27.91 12.53 -14.12
N GLN A 168 27.08 13.37 -14.75
CA GLN A 168 27.36 13.91 -16.08
C GLN A 168 27.63 15.42 -16.08
N LEU A 169 26.98 16.17 -15.20
CA LEU A 169 27.10 17.64 -15.14
C LEU A 169 28.01 18.12 -14.00
N ALA A 170 28.56 17.20 -13.19
CA ALA A 170 29.42 17.49 -12.04
C ALA A 170 28.83 18.51 -11.06
N LEU A 171 27.50 18.52 -10.90
CA LEU A 171 26.79 19.42 -10.00
C LEU A 171 26.87 18.90 -8.55
N ASN A 172 27.11 19.82 -7.61
CA ASN A 172 27.07 19.52 -6.18
C ASN A 172 25.62 19.52 -5.67
N ILE A 173 24.89 18.45 -6.01
CA ILE A 173 23.48 18.31 -5.63
C ILE A 173 23.38 17.78 -4.20
N SER A 174 22.91 18.65 -3.30
CA SER A 174 22.51 18.24 -1.95
C SER A 174 21.20 17.48 -2.03
N GLU A 175 21.23 16.19 -1.69
CA GLU A 175 19.96 15.46 -1.50
C GLU A 175 19.17 16.15 -0.39
N PRO A 176 17.85 16.38 -0.58
CA PRO A 176 17.05 17.01 0.45
C PRO A 176 17.24 16.26 1.77
N SER A 177 17.66 17.00 2.80
CA SER A 177 17.92 16.43 4.12
C SER A 177 16.62 15.83 4.61
N GLY A 178 16.53 14.50 4.57
CA GLY A 178 15.33 13.78 4.97
C GLY A 178 15.11 13.93 6.48
N ASN A 179 14.54 15.04 6.90
CA ASN A 179 13.94 15.19 8.20
C ASN A 179 12.73 14.27 8.23
N ILE A 180 12.50 13.64 9.38
CA ILE A 180 11.26 12.89 9.59
C ILE A 180 10.16 13.94 9.61
N ASN A 181 9.47 14.11 8.48
CA ASN A 181 8.32 15.00 8.40
C ASN A 181 7.17 14.33 9.17
N LEU A 182 7.10 14.61 10.47
CA LEU A 182 5.94 14.33 11.30
C LEU A 182 4.82 15.26 10.86
N GLY A 183 4.08 14.83 9.84
CA GLY A 183 2.96 15.58 9.32
C GLY A 183 1.71 15.38 10.18
N ILE A 184 0.67 16.12 9.81
CA ILE A 184 -0.65 16.03 10.44
C ILE A 184 -1.20 14.60 10.40
N LYS A 185 -0.90 13.82 9.35
CA LYS A 185 -1.35 12.43 9.19
C LYS A 185 -0.72 11.48 10.21
N GLU A 186 0.58 11.59 10.48
CA GLU A 186 1.28 10.79 11.48
C GLU A 186 0.78 11.13 12.89
N ILE A 187 0.70 12.43 13.21
CA ILE A 187 0.23 12.91 14.51
C ILE A 187 -1.20 12.48 14.76
N GLY A 188 -2.10 12.68 13.79
CA GLY A 188 -3.49 12.27 13.92
C GLY A 188 -3.68 10.76 14.07
N LEU A 189 -2.90 9.93 13.35
CA LEU A 189 -2.93 8.48 13.54
C LEU A 189 -2.43 8.09 14.94
N ALA A 190 -1.35 8.71 15.43
CA ALA A 190 -0.83 8.46 16.77
C ALA A 190 -1.85 8.82 17.86
N LEU A 191 -2.56 9.95 17.71
CA LEU A 191 -3.64 10.36 18.61
C LEU A 191 -4.81 9.38 18.59
N LEU A 192 -5.22 8.88 17.42
CA LEU A 192 -6.27 7.86 17.30
C LEU A 192 -5.86 6.54 17.97
N ILE A 193 -4.60 6.13 17.83
CA ILE A 193 -4.05 4.94 18.50
C ILE A 193 -4.02 5.15 20.02
N LEU A 194 -3.57 6.31 20.50
CA LEU A 194 -3.55 6.65 21.92
C LEU A 194 -4.97 6.63 22.50
N ALA A 195 -5.94 7.28 21.85
CA ALA A 195 -7.34 7.29 22.24
C ALA A 195 -7.94 5.87 22.27
N THR A 196 -7.54 5.00 21.32
CA THR A 196 -7.91 3.58 21.32
C THR A 196 -7.38 2.86 22.55
N ILE A 197 -6.10 3.05 22.88
CA ILE A 197 -5.48 2.41 24.06
C ILE A 197 -6.18 2.88 25.34
N ILE A 198 -6.40 4.19 25.50
CA ILE A 198 -7.12 4.78 26.64
C ILE A 198 -8.53 4.20 26.72
N GLY A 199 -9.29 4.21 25.63
CA GLY A 199 -10.66 3.70 25.59
C GLY A 199 -10.78 2.22 25.92
N VAL A 200 -9.80 1.41 25.51
CA VAL A 200 -9.74 -0.02 25.84
C VAL A 200 -9.37 -0.26 27.30
N ARG A 201 -8.46 0.54 27.87
CA ARG A 201 -8.03 0.42 29.28
C ARG A 201 -9.11 0.89 30.24
N LEU A 202 -9.74 2.03 29.95
CA LEU A 202 -10.79 2.64 30.76
C LEU A 202 -12.20 2.11 30.44
N LYS A 203 -12.35 1.25 29.43
CA LYS A 203 -13.62 0.63 28.99
C LYS A 203 -14.72 1.65 28.64
N ILE A 204 -14.35 2.79 28.05
CA ILE A 204 -15.29 3.88 27.73
C ILE A 204 -15.96 3.65 26.37
N ALA A 205 -17.23 3.23 26.39
CA ALA A 205 -17.98 2.93 25.16
C ALA A 205 -18.23 4.15 24.25
N LYS A 206 -18.40 5.35 24.83
CA LYS A 206 -18.60 6.60 24.07
C LYS A 206 -17.34 6.97 23.27
N LEU A 207 -16.16 6.81 23.87
CA LEU A 207 -14.88 7.08 23.22
C LEU A 207 -14.66 6.19 21.99
N ARG A 208 -15.17 4.96 22.01
CA ARG A 208 -15.13 4.06 20.84
C ARG A 208 -15.82 4.66 19.62
N TRP A 209 -17.02 5.20 19.81
CA TRP A 209 -17.76 5.84 18.73
C TRP A 209 -17.09 7.13 18.26
N LEU A 210 -16.49 7.90 19.18
CA LEU A 210 -15.70 9.06 18.80
C LEU A 210 -14.52 8.65 17.90
N VAL A 211 -13.70 7.68 18.32
CA VAL A 211 -12.53 7.22 17.57
C VAL A 211 -12.94 6.66 16.21
N ILE A 212 -14.03 5.89 16.12
CA ILE A 212 -14.46 5.29 14.85
C ILE A 212 -14.95 6.36 13.87
N ILE A 213 -15.69 7.36 14.34
CA ILE A 213 -16.17 8.49 13.53
C ILE A 213 -14.96 9.32 13.05
N CYS A 214 -14.05 9.67 13.96
CA CYS A 214 -12.83 10.38 13.61
C CYS A 214 -11.99 9.59 12.59
N SER A 215 -11.92 8.26 12.71
CA SER A 215 -11.19 7.42 11.76
C SER A 215 -11.85 7.40 10.38
N ILE A 216 -13.19 7.34 10.28
CA ILE A 216 -13.91 7.41 8.99
C ILE A 216 -13.55 8.68 8.22
N PHE A 217 -13.55 9.83 8.89
CA PHE A 217 -13.21 11.10 8.24
C PHE A 217 -11.71 11.23 7.99
N PHE A 218 -10.88 10.94 9.00
CA PHE A 218 -9.45 11.18 8.95
C PHE A 218 -8.69 10.12 8.12
N THR A 219 -8.69 8.85 8.56
CA THR A 219 -7.94 7.79 7.87
C THR A 219 -8.67 7.27 6.63
N GLY A 220 -10.00 7.36 6.61
CA GLY A 220 -10.85 7.05 5.47
C GLY A 220 -10.86 8.18 4.43
N PHE A 221 -11.77 9.13 4.52
CA PHE A 221 -12.02 10.10 3.44
C PHE A 221 -10.88 11.10 3.19
N TRP A 222 -10.18 11.57 4.24
CA TRP A 222 -9.15 12.60 4.06
C TRP A 222 -7.85 12.02 3.50
N PHE A 223 -7.34 10.95 4.11
CA PHE A 223 -6.05 10.36 3.71
C PHE A 223 -6.17 9.12 2.83
N ASN A 224 -7.32 8.42 2.80
CA ASN A 224 -7.50 7.14 2.10
C ASN A 224 -6.35 6.15 2.39
N CYS A 225 -6.00 6.04 3.67
CA CYS A 225 -4.87 5.22 4.10
C CYS A 225 -5.33 4.27 5.21
N SER A 226 -5.87 3.12 4.78
CA SER A 226 -6.19 1.99 5.64
C SER A 226 -5.21 0.83 5.45
N ILE A 227 -5.09 -0.05 6.46
CA ILE A 227 -4.45 -1.36 6.26
C ILE A 227 -5.23 -2.09 5.16
N SER A 228 -4.49 -2.52 4.15
CA SER A 228 -4.99 -2.96 2.86
C SER A 228 -4.19 -4.19 2.43
N LEU A 229 -4.79 -5.11 1.67
CA LEU A 229 -4.05 -6.30 1.22
C LEU A 229 -2.90 -5.93 0.29
N ALA A 230 -3.03 -4.84 -0.49
CA ALA A 230 -1.92 -4.29 -1.27
C ALA A 230 -0.74 -3.90 -0.40
N ASN A 231 -0.96 -3.23 0.74
CA ASN A 231 0.12 -2.83 1.63
C ASN A 231 0.84 -4.05 2.25
N ILE A 232 0.09 -5.10 2.58
CA ILE A 232 0.68 -6.34 3.09
C ILE A 232 1.47 -7.07 1.99
N ALA A 233 0.90 -7.21 0.79
CA ALA A 233 1.58 -7.82 -0.35
C ALA A 233 2.86 -7.05 -0.73
N SER A 234 2.79 -5.71 -0.75
CA SER A 234 3.92 -4.82 -1.00
C SER A 234 5.06 -5.04 0.00
N GLY A 235 4.73 -5.10 1.30
CA GLY A 235 5.72 -5.40 2.34
C GLY A 235 6.34 -6.80 2.22
N LEU A 236 5.55 -7.81 1.86
CA LEU A 236 6.05 -9.17 1.65
C LEU A 236 6.99 -9.27 0.43
N MET A 237 6.69 -8.53 -0.63
CA MET A 237 7.48 -8.49 -1.87
C MET A 237 8.73 -7.59 -1.77
N GLY A 238 8.98 -6.96 -0.62
CA GLY A 238 10.14 -6.11 -0.40
C GLY A 238 10.03 -4.70 -0.98
N PHE A 239 8.83 -4.26 -1.40
CA PHE A 239 8.61 -2.92 -1.94
C PHE A 239 8.41 -1.91 -0.80
N PHE A 240 9.50 -1.62 -0.09
CA PHE A 240 9.47 -0.70 1.04
C PHE A 240 9.52 0.76 0.58
N PRO A 241 8.52 1.59 0.91
CA PRO A 241 8.58 3.02 0.61
C PRO A 241 9.64 3.70 1.48
N ALA A 242 10.19 4.84 1.03
CA ALA A 242 11.24 5.54 1.79
C ALA A 242 10.77 5.87 3.22
N PHE A 243 11.54 5.40 4.23
CA PHE A 243 11.16 5.44 5.64
C PHE A 243 10.77 6.83 6.13
N LYS A 244 11.63 7.81 5.89
CA LYS A 244 11.50 9.19 6.40
C LYS A 244 10.24 9.91 5.88
N GLN A 245 9.80 9.57 4.67
CA GLN A 245 8.66 10.23 4.02
C GLN A 245 7.34 9.47 4.23
N ASN A 246 7.40 8.17 4.54
CA ASN A 246 6.26 7.27 4.55
C ASN A 246 6.04 6.61 5.93
N LEU A 247 6.37 7.34 7.00
CA LEU A 247 6.25 6.85 8.39
C LEU A 247 4.84 6.32 8.70
N PHE A 248 3.80 6.98 8.18
CA PHE A 248 2.41 6.50 8.28
C PHE A 248 2.23 5.03 7.86
N TRP A 249 2.85 4.61 6.75
CA TRP A 249 2.75 3.23 6.24
C TRP A 249 3.37 2.23 7.22
N TYR A 250 4.51 2.57 7.82
CA TYR A 250 5.19 1.75 8.82
C TYR A 250 4.39 1.64 10.12
N ILE A 251 3.75 2.74 10.57
CA ILE A 251 2.85 2.70 11.73
C ILE A 251 1.69 1.74 11.47
N LEU A 252 1.11 1.77 10.26
CA LEU A 252 0.02 0.86 9.89
C LEU A 252 0.46 -0.61 9.76
N ILE A 253 1.57 -0.88 9.07
CA ILE A 253 1.96 -2.26 8.70
C ILE A 253 2.79 -2.96 9.77
N VAL A 254 3.52 -2.20 10.60
CA VAL A 254 4.33 -2.76 11.68
C VAL A 254 3.72 -2.39 13.04
N GLY A 255 3.44 -1.11 13.27
CA GLY A 255 2.97 -0.60 14.56
C GLY A 255 1.63 -1.21 15.00
N ILE A 256 0.62 -1.20 14.13
CA ILE A 256 -0.71 -1.72 14.48
C ILE A 256 -0.69 -3.24 14.73
N PRO A 257 -0.11 -4.09 13.85
CA PRO A 257 0.09 -5.50 14.13
C PRO A 257 0.83 -5.77 15.44
N LEU A 258 1.86 -4.99 15.75
CA LEU A 258 2.60 -5.09 17.01
C LEU A 258 1.68 -4.79 18.21
N ILE A 259 0.88 -3.71 18.16
CA ILE A 259 -0.06 -3.38 19.24
C ILE A 259 -1.13 -4.48 19.39
N ILE A 260 -1.64 -5.05 18.28
CA ILE A 260 -2.57 -6.19 18.33
C ILE A 260 -1.90 -7.40 18.99
N PHE A 261 -0.67 -7.71 18.58
CA PHE A 261 0.13 -8.80 19.15
C PHE A 261 0.38 -8.60 20.65
N LEU A 262 0.66 -7.38 21.12
CA LEU A 262 0.93 -7.05 22.52
C LEU A 262 -0.33 -6.89 23.39
N SER A 263 -1.43 -6.38 22.83
CA SER A 263 -2.70 -6.20 23.56
C SER A 263 -3.58 -7.45 23.60
N GLY A 264 -3.46 -8.34 22.60
CA GLY A 264 -4.24 -9.57 22.51
C GLY A 264 -5.69 -9.29 22.13
N LYS A 265 -5.94 -8.11 21.54
CA LYS A 265 -7.25 -7.63 21.13
C LYS A 265 -7.16 -7.13 19.70
N ASN A 266 -8.22 -7.34 18.91
CA ASN A 266 -8.31 -6.80 17.56
C ASN A 266 -8.67 -5.30 17.63
N LEU A 267 -7.68 -4.46 17.96
CA LEU A 267 -7.88 -3.04 18.14
C LEU A 267 -8.17 -2.33 16.82
N TYR A 268 -7.47 -2.70 15.75
CA TYR A 268 -7.64 -2.05 14.45
C TYR A 268 -9.05 -2.18 13.91
N CYS A 269 -9.53 -3.41 13.69
CA CYS A 269 -10.84 -3.60 13.08
C CYS A 269 -11.96 -3.01 13.94
N TYR A 270 -11.82 -3.02 15.28
CA TYR A 270 -12.90 -2.61 16.18
C TYR A 270 -12.91 -1.11 16.51
N TRP A 271 -11.76 -0.44 16.58
CA TRP A 271 -11.64 0.98 16.95
C TRP A 271 -11.21 1.90 15.80
N LEU A 272 -10.27 1.46 14.95
CA LEU A 272 -9.57 2.35 14.01
C LEU A 272 -9.99 2.19 12.55
N CYS A 273 -10.55 1.04 12.17
CA CYS A 273 -10.83 0.74 10.78
C CYS A 273 -12.01 1.60 10.27
N PRO A 274 -11.80 2.51 9.28
CA PRO A 274 -12.85 3.38 8.79
C PRO A 274 -13.95 2.60 8.07
N PHE A 275 -13.59 1.60 7.26
CA PHE A 275 -14.54 0.74 6.56
C PHE A 275 -15.40 -0.11 7.50
N GLY A 276 -14.81 -0.57 8.61
CA GLY A 276 -15.56 -1.27 9.66
C GLY A 276 -16.56 -0.35 10.36
N GLY A 277 -16.18 0.91 10.55
CA GLY A 277 -17.04 1.96 11.10
C GLY A 277 -18.26 2.26 10.24
N ILE A 278 -18.07 2.44 8.94
CA ILE A 278 -19.19 2.67 8.00
C ILE A 278 -20.19 1.52 8.07
N GLN A 279 -19.72 0.26 8.04
CA GLN A 279 -20.62 -0.89 8.15
C GLN A 279 -21.34 -0.98 9.50
N GLU A 280 -20.73 -0.51 10.60
CA GLU A 280 -21.43 -0.43 11.89
C GLU A 280 -22.51 0.64 11.93
N ILE A 281 -22.24 1.81 11.33
CA ILE A 281 -23.21 2.90 11.20
C ILE A 281 -24.38 2.44 10.32
N LEU A 282 -24.09 1.83 9.16
CA LEU A 282 -25.10 1.27 8.27
C LEU A 282 -25.96 0.23 8.98
N ALA A 283 -25.35 -0.71 9.71
CA ALA A 283 -26.10 -1.70 10.47
C ALA A 283 -26.98 -1.05 11.56
N LYS A 284 -26.56 0.08 12.14
CA LYS A 284 -27.39 0.81 13.11
C LYS A 284 -28.59 1.48 12.44
N ILE A 285 -28.42 1.98 11.22
CA ILE A 285 -29.48 2.60 10.41
C ILE A 285 -30.47 1.54 9.90
N GLY A 286 -29.97 0.45 9.32
CA GLY A 286 -30.79 -0.62 8.73
C GLY A 286 -31.35 -1.64 9.71
N GLY A 287 -31.18 -1.43 11.02
CA GLY A 287 -31.67 -2.36 12.05
C GLY A 287 -30.94 -3.70 12.08
N GLY A 288 -29.67 -3.73 11.63
CA GLY A 288 -28.79 -4.86 11.34
C GLY A 288 -28.62 -5.93 12.43
N LYS A 289 -29.72 -6.64 12.69
CA LYS A 289 -29.86 -7.76 13.63
C LYS A 289 -29.83 -9.11 12.92
N LEU A 290 -29.83 -9.13 11.59
CA LEU A 290 -29.83 -10.38 10.83
C LEU A 290 -28.51 -11.10 11.03
N LYS A 291 -28.61 -12.36 11.49
CA LYS A 291 -27.49 -13.27 11.63
C LYS A 291 -27.60 -14.31 10.52
N CYS A 292 -26.48 -14.59 9.87
CA CYS A 292 -26.44 -15.66 8.89
C CYS A 292 -26.67 -17.02 9.58
N ASN A 293 -27.29 -17.98 8.87
CA ASN A 293 -27.42 -19.35 9.34
C ASN A 293 -26.04 -19.90 9.77
N HIS A 294 -25.96 -20.61 10.89
CA HIS A 294 -24.71 -21.11 11.47
C HIS A 294 -23.85 -21.88 10.45
N ASN A 295 -24.46 -22.74 9.64
CA ASN A 295 -23.74 -23.56 8.66
C ASN A 295 -23.16 -22.70 7.52
N ILE A 296 -23.95 -21.76 7.00
CA ILE A 296 -23.52 -20.86 5.91
C ILE A 296 -22.45 -19.89 6.43
N GLY A 297 -22.64 -19.33 7.63
CA GLY A 297 -21.71 -18.41 8.25
C GLY A 297 -20.35 -19.04 8.53
N THR A 298 -20.32 -20.26 9.05
CA THR A 298 -19.05 -20.99 9.29
C THR A 298 -18.35 -21.38 7.99
N TRP A 299 -19.10 -21.67 6.92
CA TRP A 299 -18.54 -21.95 5.60
C TRP A 299 -17.95 -20.69 4.96
N LEU A 300 -18.67 -19.56 4.96
CA LEU A 300 -18.17 -18.27 4.48
C LEU A 300 -16.94 -17.80 5.28
N GLN A 301 -16.88 -18.05 6.59
CA GLN A 301 -15.69 -17.75 7.37
C GLN A 301 -14.48 -18.60 7.00
N LYS A 302 -14.66 -19.75 6.34
CA LYS A 302 -13.56 -20.55 5.78
C LYS A 302 -13.17 -20.07 4.39
N ILE A 303 -14.15 -19.68 3.56
CA ILE A 303 -13.88 -19.21 2.19
C ILE A 303 -12.99 -17.97 2.18
N LYS A 304 -13.10 -17.09 3.18
CA LYS A 304 -12.25 -15.91 3.31
C LYS A 304 -10.75 -16.23 3.28
N TYR A 305 -10.32 -17.34 3.88
CA TYR A 305 -8.92 -17.75 3.88
C TYR A 305 -8.47 -18.17 2.48
N MET A 306 -9.33 -18.87 1.75
CA MET A 306 -9.08 -19.25 0.37
C MET A 306 -8.99 -18.02 -0.54
N LEU A 307 -9.89 -17.05 -0.37
CA LEU A 307 -9.84 -15.79 -1.13
C LEU A 307 -8.56 -15.02 -0.88
N VAL A 308 -8.13 -14.85 0.38
CA VAL A 308 -6.87 -14.18 0.71
C VAL A 308 -5.68 -14.89 0.07
N TRP A 309 -5.66 -16.23 0.12
CA TRP A 309 -4.60 -17.01 -0.51
C TRP A 309 -4.56 -16.84 -2.03
N ILE A 310 -5.73 -16.92 -2.71
CA ILE A 310 -5.83 -16.71 -4.16
C ILE A 310 -5.30 -15.33 -4.53
N VAL A 311 -5.77 -14.28 -3.85
CA VAL A 311 -5.39 -12.90 -4.16
C VAL A 311 -3.91 -12.65 -3.91
N LEU A 312 -3.33 -13.23 -2.86
CA LEU A 312 -1.87 -13.14 -2.61
C LEU A 312 -1.07 -13.89 -3.68
N ILE A 313 -1.47 -15.09 -4.09
CA ILE A 313 -0.81 -15.80 -5.20
C ILE A 313 -0.86 -14.97 -6.47
N LEU A 314 -2.04 -14.44 -6.84
CA LEU A 314 -2.15 -13.60 -8.02
C LEU A 314 -1.26 -12.36 -7.89
N SER A 315 -1.24 -11.70 -6.73
CA SER A 315 -0.37 -10.54 -6.48
C SER A 315 1.11 -10.88 -6.70
N PHE A 316 1.56 -12.04 -6.22
CA PHE A 316 2.95 -12.47 -6.36
C PHE A 316 3.29 -12.93 -7.79
N CYS A 317 2.41 -13.70 -8.44
CA CYS A 317 2.59 -14.15 -9.82
C CYS A 317 2.62 -12.98 -10.81
N PHE A 318 1.71 -12.01 -10.66
CA PHE A 318 1.70 -10.79 -11.49
C PHE A 318 2.76 -9.77 -11.08
N LYS A 319 3.46 -10.02 -9.95
CA LYS A 319 4.43 -9.10 -9.36
C LYS A 319 3.83 -7.72 -9.09
N SER A 320 2.56 -7.68 -8.69
CA SER A 320 1.76 -6.47 -8.53
C SER A 320 0.92 -6.54 -7.24
N PRO A 321 1.35 -5.86 -6.16
CA PRO A 321 0.56 -5.67 -4.95
C PRO A 321 -0.83 -5.07 -5.20
N SER A 322 -1.02 -4.29 -6.26
CA SER A 322 -2.32 -3.67 -6.58
C SER A 322 -3.43 -4.67 -6.88
N VAL A 323 -3.11 -5.92 -7.20
CA VAL A 323 -4.10 -7.00 -7.30
C VAL A 323 -4.85 -7.15 -5.96
N GLY A 324 -4.14 -7.08 -4.83
CA GLY A 324 -4.72 -7.05 -3.50
C GLY A 324 -5.58 -5.81 -3.22
N GLY A 325 -5.13 -4.65 -3.70
CA GLY A 325 -5.87 -3.38 -3.57
C GLY A 325 -7.14 -3.34 -4.40
N SER A 326 -7.17 -4.09 -5.51
CA SER A 326 -8.33 -4.16 -6.41
C SER A 326 -9.41 -5.11 -5.89
N TYR A 327 -9.05 -6.05 -5.02
CA TYR A 327 -9.97 -6.97 -4.36
C TYR A 327 -10.81 -6.29 -3.27
N GLU A 328 -10.27 -5.26 -2.62
CA GLU A 328 -10.93 -4.61 -1.49
C GLU A 328 -11.67 -3.32 -1.87
N PRO A 329 -12.83 -3.04 -1.25
CA PRO A 329 -13.67 -1.89 -1.61
C PRO A 329 -13.18 -0.54 -1.03
N PHE A 330 -11.99 -0.50 -0.44
CA PHE A 330 -11.52 0.65 0.35
C PHE A 330 -11.18 1.85 -0.54
N GLY A 331 -10.39 1.63 -1.59
CA GLY A 331 -10.01 2.70 -2.53
C GLY A 331 -11.20 3.27 -3.30
N VAL A 332 -12.21 2.44 -3.58
CA VAL A 332 -13.44 2.88 -4.24
C VAL A 332 -14.28 3.76 -3.32
N LEU A 333 -14.47 3.35 -2.06
CA LEU A 333 -15.29 4.10 -1.11
C LEU A 333 -14.65 5.41 -0.66
N PHE A 334 -13.37 5.37 -0.28
CA PHE A 334 -12.70 6.52 0.33
C PHE A 334 -11.93 7.37 -0.67
N GLY A 335 -11.38 6.75 -1.71
CA GLY A 335 -10.68 7.44 -2.79
C GLY A 335 -11.57 7.89 -3.93
N PHE A 336 -12.83 7.45 -3.97
CA PHE A 336 -13.77 7.64 -5.10
C PHE A 336 -13.17 7.20 -6.44
N GLN A 337 -12.32 6.18 -6.42
CA GLN A 337 -11.53 5.73 -7.55
C GLN A 337 -11.68 4.22 -7.71
N GLY A 338 -12.41 3.79 -8.75
CA GLY A 338 -12.64 2.38 -9.03
C GLY A 338 -13.21 2.13 -10.43
N VAL A 339 -13.04 0.90 -10.91
CA VAL A 339 -13.66 0.42 -12.16
C VAL A 339 -15.10 -0.04 -11.92
N SER A 340 -15.91 -0.16 -12.96
CA SER A 340 -17.36 -0.44 -12.87
C SER A 340 -17.70 -1.65 -11.98
N VAL A 341 -16.94 -2.75 -12.10
CA VAL A 341 -17.14 -3.96 -11.27
C VAL A 341 -16.93 -3.68 -9.78
N GLN A 342 -15.97 -2.83 -9.42
CA GLN A 342 -15.69 -2.52 -8.01
C GLN A 342 -16.77 -1.63 -7.40
N TRP A 343 -17.38 -0.73 -8.18
CA TRP A 343 -18.54 0.06 -7.75
C TRP A 343 -19.76 -0.81 -7.47
N ILE A 344 -20.00 -1.82 -8.31
CA ILE A 344 -21.07 -2.81 -8.09
C ILE A 344 -20.79 -3.59 -6.81
N LEU A 345 -19.57 -4.09 -6.63
CA LEU A 345 -19.15 -4.81 -5.43
C LEU A 345 -19.33 -3.96 -4.16
N LEU A 346 -18.88 -2.70 -4.18
CA LEU A 346 -19.05 -1.77 -3.07
C LEU A 346 -20.54 -1.57 -2.74
N SER A 347 -21.37 -1.35 -3.75
CA SER A 347 -22.82 -1.12 -3.57
C SER A 347 -23.48 -2.31 -2.88
N ILE A 348 -23.19 -3.53 -3.33
CA ILE A 348 -23.67 -4.76 -2.71
C ILE A 348 -23.22 -4.84 -1.24
N ILE A 349 -21.95 -4.56 -0.96
CA ILE A 349 -21.41 -4.61 0.41
C ILE A 349 -22.12 -3.61 1.33
N LEU A 350 -22.34 -2.38 0.88
CA LEU A 350 -22.98 -1.34 1.69
C LEU A 350 -24.45 -1.68 1.97
N VAL A 351 -25.19 -2.12 0.95
CA VAL A 351 -26.60 -2.53 1.09
C VAL A 351 -26.73 -3.72 2.04
N VAL A 352 -25.93 -4.77 1.87
CA VAL A 352 -25.98 -5.94 2.76
C VAL A 352 -25.55 -5.57 4.19
N SER A 353 -24.67 -4.57 4.35
CA SER A 353 -24.22 -4.11 5.66
C SER A 353 -25.29 -3.36 6.46
N LEU A 354 -26.38 -2.91 5.84
CA LEU A 354 -27.58 -2.43 6.55
C LEU A 354 -28.23 -3.55 7.38
N PHE A 355 -28.21 -4.76 6.84
CA PHE A 355 -28.88 -5.94 7.39
C PHE A 355 -27.97 -6.79 8.27
N ILE A 356 -26.71 -6.97 7.83
CA ILE A 356 -25.71 -7.80 8.51
C ILE A 356 -24.57 -6.93 9.00
N ARG A 357 -24.45 -6.80 10.32
CA ARG A 357 -23.39 -6.01 10.95
C ARG A 357 -22.00 -6.50 10.52
N ARG A 358 -21.22 -5.60 9.90
CA ARG A 358 -19.83 -5.85 9.45
C ARG A 358 -19.72 -7.01 8.44
N PHE A 359 -20.65 -7.13 7.51
CA PHE A 359 -20.71 -8.17 6.49
C PHE A 359 -19.37 -8.46 5.81
N TRP A 360 -18.72 -7.45 5.23
CA TRP A 360 -17.43 -7.61 4.55
C TRP A 360 -16.32 -8.05 5.51
N CYS A 361 -16.25 -7.41 6.68
CA CYS A 361 -15.24 -7.72 7.69
C CYS A 361 -15.35 -9.14 8.23
N LEU A 362 -16.56 -9.71 8.23
CA LEU A 362 -16.82 -11.05 8.74
C LEU A 362 -16.48 -12.14 7.71
N TYR A 363 -16.73 -11.90 6.42
CA TYR A 363 -16.73 -12.96 5.41
C TYR A 363 -15.69 -12.81 4.29
N PHE A 364 -15.15 -11.62 4.04
CA PHE A 364 -14.31 -11.38 2.85
C PHE A 364 -13.03 -10.59 3.16
N CYS A 365 -12.99 -9.84 4.26
CA CYS A 365 -11.91 -8.90 4.54
C CYS A 365 -10.56 -9.61 4.81
N PRO A 366 -9.49 -9.24 4.07
CA PRO A 366 -8.17 -9.85 4.22
C PRO A 366 -7.49 -9.45 5.54
N VAL A 367 -7.72 -8.22 5.99
CA VAL A 367 -7.17 -7.71 7.27
C VAL A 367 -7.69 -8.52 8.46
N GLY A 368 -8.93 -9.01 8.40
CA GLY A 368 -9.49 -9.89 9.43
C GLY A 368 -8.72 -11.21 9.55
N VAL A 369 -8.34 -11.81 8.42
CA VAL A 369 -7.52 -13.04 8.38
C VAL A 369 -6.15 -12.80 9.01
N ILE A 370 -5.50 -11.68 8.68
CA ILE A 370 -4.18 -11.33 9.20
C ILE A 370 -4.23 -11.12 10.72
N ASN A 371 -5.25 -10.42 11.22
CA ASN A 371 -5.43 -10.24 12.65
C ASN A 371 -5.66 -11.58 13.38
N GLU A 372 -6.40 -12.52 12.77
CA GLU A 372 -6.56 -13.87 13.30
C GLU A 372 -5.24 -14.66 13.33
N ILE A 373 -4.40 -14.51 12.31
CA ILE A 373 -3.06 -15.11 12.25
C ILE A 373 -2.17 -14.53 13.35
N ILE A 374 -2.11 -13.20 13.51
CA ILE A 374 -1.36 -12.52 14.58
C ILE A 374 -1.78 -13.03 15.96
N MET A 375 -3.09 -13.16 16.19
CA MET A 375 -3.64 -13.66 17.45
C MET A 375 -3.36 -15.16 17.69
N LYS A 376 -3.26 -15.97 16.64
CA LYS A 376 -2.80 -17.37 16.74
C LYS A 376 -1.30 -17.42 17.09
N ALA A 377 -0.48 -16.61 16.42
CA ALA A 377 0.96 -16.50 16.70
C ALA A 377 1.24 -16.08 18.15
N ARG A 378 0.52 -15.09 18.67
CA ARG A 378 0.62 -14.69 20.09
C ARG A 378 0.29 -15.83 21.04
N ARG A 379 -0.79 -16.57 20.79
CA ARG A 379 -1.18 -17.72 21.64
C ARG A 379 -0.11 -18.82 21.63
N PHE A 380 0.49 -19.07 20.47
CA PHE A 380 1.61 -19.99 20.34
C PHE A 380 2.84 -19.50 21.14
N VAL A 381 3.25 -18.24 20.99
CA VAL A 381 4.36 -17.67 21.78
C VAL A 381 4.08 -17.74 23.28
N ASN A 382 2.87 -17.38 23.72
CA ASN A 382 2.48 -17.49 25.12
C ASN A 382 2.49 -18.94 25.64
N SER A 383 2.25 -19.93 24.77
CA SER A 383 2.35 -21.35 25.16
C SER A 383 3.79 -21.81 25.37
N LEU A 384 4.77 -21.13 24.77
CA LEU A 384 6.21 -21.38 24.99
C LEU A 384 6.70 -20.77 26.31
N PHE A 385 6.02 -19.73 26.80
CA PHE A 385 6.29 -19.09 28.09
C PHE A 385 5.09 -19.28 29.03
N PRO A 386 4.82 -20.51 29.51
CA PRO A 386 3.75 -20.74 30.46
C PRO A 386 4.03 -19.89 31.72
N LYS A 387 3.20 -18.88 31.96
CA LYS A 387 3.20 -18.18 33.24
C LYS A 387 2.93 -19.23 34.31
N LYS A 388 3.84 -19.35 35.29
CA LYS A 388 3.61 -20.08 36.55
C LYS A 388 2.33 -19.49 37.15
N GLN A 389 1.20 -20.18 36.99
CA GLN A 389 -0.04 -19.78 37.64
C GLN A 389 0.18 -20.00 39.14
N GLU A 390 0.21 -18.90 39.91
CA GLU A 390 0.03 -18.97 41.35
C GLU A 390 -1.28 -19.70 41.63
N GLN A 391 -1.16 -20.89 42.21
CA GLN A 391 -2.25 -21.56 42.91
C GLN A 391 -2.59 -20.73 44.15
N GLY A 392 -3.48 -19.76 43.96
CA GLY A 392 -4.14 -19.03 45.03
C GLY A 392 -5.53 -19.61 45.26
N ILE A 393 -5.62 -20.48 46.25
CA ILE A 393 -6.82 -20.97 46.92
C ILE A 393 -7.81 -19.81 47.14
N LEU A 394 -9.09 -20.00 46.81
CA LEU A 394 -10.22 -19.75 47.71
C LEU A 394 -11.51 -20.36 47.13
N THR A 395 -11.87 -21.47 47.76
CA THR A 395 -13.22 -22.00 47.97
C THR A 395 -14.33 -20.94 48.05
N ASN A 396 -15.42 -21.09 47.29
CA ASN A 396 -16.74 -21.41 47.86
C ASN A 396 -17.85 -21.64 46.81
N LYS A 397 -18.52 -22.80 46.96
CA LYS A 397 -19.97 -23.05 46.84
C LYS A 397 -20.80 -22.36 45.73
N GLY A 398 -21.33 -23.20 44.83
CA GLY A 398 -22.74 -23.58 44.94
C GLY A 398 -23.75 -23.06 43.90
N ARG A 399 -24.43 -24.05 43.31
CA ARG A 399 -25.77 -24.05 42.64
C ARG A 399 -25.87 -23.67 41.16
N SER A 400 -25.92 -24.74 40.38
CA SER A 400 -27.02 -25.08 39.45
C SER A 400 -28.37 -24.42 39.75
N LEU A 401 -28.90 -23.69 38.77
CA LEU A 401 -30.07 -24.07 37.97
C LEU A 401 -30.13 -23.19 36.71
#